data_AF-I6ARX7-F1
#
_entry.id   AF-I6ARX7-F1
#
_cell.length_a   1.000
_cell.length_b   1.000
_cell.length_c   1.000
_cell.angle_alpha   90.00
_cell.angle_beta   90.00
_cell.angle_gamma   90.00
#
_symmetry.space_group_name_H-M   'P 1'
#
loop_
_entity.id
_entity.type
_entity.pdbx_description
1 polymer ?
#
loop_
_entity_poly.entity_id
_entity_poly.type
_entity_poly.pdbx_seq_one_letter_code
_entity_poly.pdbx_strand_id
1 'polypeptide(L)' 'MYDIGSMKTTVDIPEKDLAEVMKFTKARTRTEAVSFVVADYNRRQRLARLAGKLGTFQDLITPEELHAIRASR' A
#
# COMPACT_ATOMS: atom_id res chain seq x y z
N MET A 1 15.84 2.08 -21.65
CA MET A 1 16.48 2.21 -20.32
C MET A 1 15.54 3.07 -19.49
N TYR A 2 14.61 2.46 -18.75
CA TYR A 2 13.71 3.24 -17.89
C TYR A 2 14.51 3.60 -16.64
N ASP A 3 14.83 4.87 -16.50
CA ASP A 3 15.30 5.42 -15.23
C ASP A 3 14.15 5.27 -14.24
N ILE A 4 14.25 4.32 -13.32
CA ILE A 4 13.36 4.25 -12.15
C ILE A 4 13.89 5.31 -11.19
N GLY A 5 13.78 6.58 -11.60
CA GLY A 5 14.49 7.70 -11.00
C GLY A 5 14.01 7.95 -9.57
N SER A 6 14.90 7.80 -8.60
CA SER A 6 14.69 8.30 -7.25
C SER A 6 14.76 9.83 -7.27
N MET A 7 13.61 10.48 -7.08
CA MET A 7 13.54 11.94 -7.02
C MET A 7 13.88 12.41 -5.61
N LYS A 8 14.90 13.27 -5.49
CA LYS A 8 15.19 13.99 -4.25
C LYS A 8 14.19 15.12 -4.10
N THR A 9 13.47 15.13 -2.99
CA THR A 9 12.49 16.17 -2.68
C THR A 9 12.87 16.80 -1.34
N THR A 10 12.83 18.14 -1.28
CA THR A 10 13.00 18.88 -0.03
C THR A 10 11.61 19.25 0.48
N VAL A 11 11.29 18.80 1.69
CA VAL A 11 10.03 19.10 2.37
C VAL A 11 10.33 19.44 3.83
N ASP A 12 9.65 20.44 4.36
CA ASP A 12 9.73 20.78 5.77
C ASP A 12 8.81 19.84 6.56
N ILE A 13 9.39 19.11 7.51
CA ILE A 13 8.68 18.17 8.37
C ILE A 13 8.90 18.61 9.82
N PRO A 14 7.84 18.72 10.64
CA PRO A 14 8.00 19.00 12.07
C PRO A 14 8.92 17.98 12.74
N GLU A 15 9.90 18.44 13.51
CA GLU A 15 10.90 17.56 14.13
C GLU A 15 10.28 16.53 15.07
N LYS A 16 9.21 16.92 15.77
CA LYS A 16 8.45 16.02 16.65
C LYS A 16 7.84 14.85 15.89
N ASP A 17 7.21 15.12 14.75
CA ASP A 17 6.57 14.11 13.92
C ASP A 17 7.61 13.19 13.29
N LEU A 18 8.74 13.75 12.83
CA LEU A 18 9.83 12.95 12.29
C LEU A 18 10.46 12.03 13.36
N ALA A 19 10.66 12.53 14.58
CA ALA A 19 11.18 11.75 15.69
C ALA A 19 10.22 10.61 16.07
N GLU A 20 8.92 10.87 16.08
CA GLU A 20 7.90 9.87 16.35
C GLU A 20 7.85 8.79 15.26
N VAL A 21 7.87 9.19 13.99
CA VAL A 21 7.95 8.27 12.85
C VAL A 21 9.20 7.39 12.94
N MET A 22 10.36 7.98 13.27
CA MET A 22 11.59 7.20 13.46
C MET A 22 11.46 6.19 14.59
N LYS A 23 10.78 6.52 15.69
CA LYS A 23 10.52 5.59 16.80
C LYS A 23 9.60 4.44 16.39
N PHE A 24 8.54 4.71 15.64
CA PHE A 24 7.61 3.67 15.17
C PHE A 24 8.20 2.76 14.12
N THR A 25 8.94 3.34 13.16
CA THR A 25 9.55 2.59 12.06
C THR A 25 10.85 1.90 12.45
N LYS A 26 11.49 2.33 13.55
CA LYS A 26 12.85 1.96 13.95
C LYS A 26 13.89 2.22 12.84
N ALA A 27 13.61 3.18 11.96
CA ALA A 27 14.49 3.54 10.86
C ALA A 27 15.81 4.12 11.36
N ARG A 28 16.90 3.81 10.68
CA ARG A 28 18.24 4.30 11.03
C ARG A 28 18.47 5.72 10.52
N THR A 29 17.77 6.09 9.45
CA THR A 29 17.91 7.40 8.80
C THR A 29 16.56 8.07 8.59
N ARG A 30 16.55 9.41 8.54
CA ARG A 30 15.35 10.21 8.26
C ARG A 30 14.74 9.85 6.90
N THR A 31 15.57 9.65 5.88
CA THR A 31 15.14 9.27 4.53
C THR A 31 14.45 7.92 4.50
N GLU A 32 14.99 6.93 5.22
CA GLU A 32 14.38 5.60 5.35
C GLU A 32 13.01 5.68 6.05
N ALA A 33 12.93 6.46 7.13
CA ALA A 33 11.69 6.67 7.87
C ALA A 33 10.58 7.26 6.98
N VAL A 34 10.91 8.31 6.22
CA VAL A 34 9.98 8.95 5.28
C VAL A 34 9.61 8.00 4.13
N SER A 35 10.58 7.28 3.56
CA SER A 35 10.32 6.31 2.49
C SER A 35 9.36 5.21 2.92
N PHE A 36 9.51 4.72 4.16
CA PHE A 36 8.60 3.74 4.76
C PHE A 36 7.18 4.29 4.88
N VAL A 37 7.02 5.51 5.41
CA VAL A 37 5.71 6.15 5.58
C VAL A 37 5.01 6.37 4.25
N VAL A 38 5.74 6.82 3.22
CA VAL A 38 5.16 6.99 1.87
C VAL A 38 4.67 5.65 1.31
N ALA A 39 5.45 4.58 1.46
CA ALA A 39 5.08 3.25 1.00
C ALA A 39 3.85 2.71 1.75
N ASP A 40 3.81 2.89 3.07
CA ASP A 40 2.72 2.44 3.94
C ASP A 40 1.42 3.22 3.67
N TYR A 41 1.49 4.54 3.55
CA TYR A 41 0.32 5.36 3.19
C TYR A 41 -0.28 4.90 1.86
N ASN A 42 0.56 4.73 0.83
CA ASN A 42 0.11 4.25 -0.47
C ASN A 42 -0.49 2.84 -0.40
N ARG A 43 0.04 1.96 0.45
CA ARG A 43 -0.55 0.64 0.70
C ARG A 43 -1.95 0.76 1.31
N ARG A 44 -2.13 1.61 2.32
CA ARG A 44 -3.44 1.86 2.95
C ARG A 44 -4.46 2.40 1.95
N GLN A 45 -4.06 3.34 1.09
CA GLN A 45 -4.94 3.88 0.04
C GLN A 45 -5.36 2.81 -0.97
N ARG A 46 -4.45 1.93 -1.38
CA ARG A 46 -4.80 0.79 -2.25
C ARG A 46 -5.80 -0.16 -1.59
N LEU A 47 -5.62 -0.45 -0.29
CA LEU A 47 -6.54 -1.28 0.47
C LEU A 47 -7.92 -0.63 0.64
N ALA A 48 -7.98 0.67 0.93
CA ALA A 48 -9.23 1.42 1.01
C ALA A 48 -9.98 1.40 -0.33
N ARG A 49 -9.26 1.58 -1.45
CA ARG A 49 -9.83 1.47 -2.80
C ARG A 49 -10.36 0.07 -3.09
N LEU A 50 -9.66 -0.97 -2.64
CA LEU A 50 -10.10 -2.35 -2.81
C LEU A 50 -11.33 -2.64 -1.96
N ALA A 51 -11.35 -2.19 -0.71
CA ALA A 51 -12.49 -2.33 0.19
C ALA A 51 -13.75 -1.67 -0.39
N GLY A 52 -13.62 -0.49 -1.01
CA GLY A 52 -14.73 0.17 -1.68
C GLY A 52 -15.29 -0.58 -2.90
N LYS A 53 -14.60 -1.61 -3.40
CA LYS A 53 -15.10 -2.50 -4.46
C LYS A 53 -15.74 -3.78 -3.93
N LEU A 54 -15.67 -4.04 -2.61
CA LEU A 54 -16.35 -5.20 -2.03
C LEU A 54 -17.86 -5.07 -2.26
N GLY A 55 -18.48 -6.11 -2.80
CA GLY A 55 -19.91 -6.11 -3.14
C GLY A 55 -20.27 -5.45 -4.48
N THR A 56 -19.32 -4.85 -5.21
CA THR A 56 -19.59 -4.28 -6.54
C THR A 56 -19.38 -5.26 -7.70
N PHE A 57 -18.80 -6.43 -7.43
CA PHE A 57 -18.51 -7.42 -8.47
C PHE A 57 -19.75 -8.27 -8.74
N GLN A 58 -20.52 -7.88 -9.77
CA GLN A 58 -21.75 -8.57 -10.17
C GLN A 58 -21.49 -9.88 -10.92
N ASP A 59 -20.38 -9.95 -11.66
CA ASP A 59 -20.04 -11.11 -12.51
C ASP A 59 -19.02 -12.07 -11.86
N LEU A 60 -18.69 -11.86 -10.58
CA LEU A 60 -17.73 -12.74 -9.89
C LEU A 60 -18.45 -13.99 -9.41
N ILE A 61 -18.08 -15.13 -10.00
CA ILE A 61 -18.63 -16.43 -9.60
C ILE A 61 -18.36 -16.73 -8.12
N THR A 62 -19.33 -17.37 -7.49
CA THR A 62 -19.25 -17.84 -6.11
C THR A 62 -18.27 -19.02 -5.97
N PRO A 63 -17.75 -19.29 -4.76
CA PRO A 63 -16.95 -20.49 -4.52
C PRO A 63 -17.64 -21.78 -4.96
N GLU A 64 -18.94 -21.89 -4.76
CA GLU A 64 -19.76 -23.04 -5.13
C GLU A 64 -19.82 -23.23 -6.65
N GLU A 65 -20.04 -22.14 -7.40
CA GLU A 65 -20.02 -22.15 -8.87
C GLU A 65 -18.63 -22.53 -9.41
N LEU A 66 -17.56 -22.04 -8.78
CA LEU A 66 -16.19 -22.41 -9.14
C LEU A 66 -15.91 -23.89 -8.90
N HIS A 67 -16.41 -24.46 -7.80
CA HIS A 67 -16.29 -25.89 -7.50
C HIS A 67 -17.06 -26.75 -8.51
N ALA A 68 -18.26 -26.33 -8.93
CA ALA A 68 -19.02 -27.02 -9.97
C ALA A 68 -18.28 -27.03 -11.32
N ILE A 69 -17.72 -25.89 -11.74
CA ILE A 69 -16.90 -25.80 -12.97
C ILE A 69 -15.69 -26.74 -12.90
N ARG A 70 -14.99 -26.77 -11.75
CA ARG A 70 -13.81 -27.64 -11.56
C ARG A 70 -14.15 -29.13 -11.55
N ALA A 71 -15.31 -29.50 -11.02
CA ALA A 71 -15.78 -30.89 -11.00
C ALA A 71 -16.28 -31.37 -12.37
N SER A 72 -16.65 -30.44 -13.27
CA SER A 72 -17.08 -30.74 -14.64
C SER A 72 -15.95 -30.95 -15.66
N ARG A 73 -14.69 -30.97 -15.21
CA ARG A 73 -13.48 -31.16 -16.03
C ARG A 73 -12.79 -32.47 -15.69
#